data_AF-A0A7C3LQL1-F1
#
_entry.id   AF-A0A7C3LQL1-F1
#
_cell.length_a   1.000
_cell.length_b   1.000
_cell.length_c   1.000
_cell.angle_alpha   90.00
_cell.angle_beta   90.00
_cell.angle_gamma   90.00
#
_symmetry.space_group_name_H-M   'P 1'
#
loop_
_entity.id
_entity.type
_entity.pdbx_description
1 polymer ?
#
loop_
_entity_poly.entity_id
_entity_poly.type
_entity_poly.pdbx_seq_one_letter_code
_entity_poly.pdbx_strand_id
1 'polypeptide(L)'
;MAIQRAKILYDTSVKMIKQGLVEVARKEIKTGLKLLRKARARKPLAYRRYVCENCSIPLIPGLTARVRIRSNRKQVIITLTCLQCGWVMRKPCRKKK
;
A
#
# COMPACT_ATOMS: atom_id res chain seq x y z
N MET A 1 8.48 -17.74 -6.60
CA MET A 1 9.26 -16.67 -7.28
C MET A 1 8.49 -15.35 -7.43
N ALA A 2 7.27 -15.33 -8.00
CA ALA A 2 6.56 -14.07 -8.29
C ALA A 2 6.24 -13.20 -7.06
N ILE A 3 5.85 -13.82 -5.95
CA ILE A 3 5.54 -13.13 -4.68
C ILE A 3 6.79 -12.45 -4.10
N GLN A 4 7.93 -13.14 -4.12
CA GLN A 4 9.21 -12.63 -3.62
C GLN A 4 9.66 -11.43 -4.44
N ARG A 5 9.59 -11.53 -5.77
CA ARG A 5 9.93 -10.41 -6.66
C ARG A 5 9.02 -9.20 -6.43
N ALA A 6 7.71 -9.41 -6.26
CA ALA A 6 6.80 -8.33 -5.93
C ALA A 6 7.17 -7.65 -4.59
N LYS A 7 7.58 -8.42 -3.58
CA LYS A 7 8.03 -7.87 -2.29
C LYS A 7 9.27 -6.99 -2.47
N ILE A 8 10.26 -7.45 -3.23
CA ILE A 8 11.48 -6.69 -3.54
C ILE A 8 11.13 -5.36 -4.23
N LEU A 9 10.28 -5.40 -5.27
CA LEU A 9 9.82 -4.19 -5.97
C LEU A 9 9.12 -3.20 -5.04
N TYR A 10 8.34 -3.72 -4.07
CA TYR A 10 7.71 -2.88 -3.06
C TYR A 10 8.76 -2.22 -2.16
N ASP A 11 9.73 -2.97 -1.63
CA ASP A 11 10.77 -2.43 -0.76
C ASP A 11 11.63 -1.38 -1.50
N THR A 12 11.96 -1.61 -2.77
CA THR A 12 12.63 -0.64 -3.63
C THR A 12 11.78 0.62 -3.84
N SER A 13 10.48 0.46 -4.10
CA SER A 13 9.57 1.61 -4.28
C SER A 13 9.48 2.49 -3.02
N VAL A 14 9.55 1.89 -1.83
CA VAL A 14 9.58 2.62 -0.55
C VAL A 14 10.87 3.43 -0.42
N LYS A 15 12.02 2.89 -0.83
CA LYS A 15 13.30 3.62 -0.84
C LYS A 15 13.26 4.80 -1.81
N MET A 16 12.72 4.61 -3.01
CA MET A 16 12.59 5.66 -4.02
C MET A 16 11.70 6.83 -3.57
N ILE A 17 10.60 6.55 -2.84
CA ILE A 17 9.79 7.63 -2.26
C ILE A 17 10.58 8.46 -1.26
N LYS A 18 11.40 7.83 -0.42
CA LYS A 18 12.23 8.55 0.54
C LYS A 18 13.25 9.47 -0.15
N GLN A 19 13.67 9.12 -1.36
CA GLN A 19 14.55 9.91 -2.21
C GLN A 19 13.80 10.98 -3.04
N GLY A 20 12.47 11.09 -2.92
CA GLY A 20 11.66 12.05 -3.67
C GLY A 20 11.24 11.58 -5.08
N LEU A 21 11.66 10.39 -5.52
CA LEU A 21 11.39 9.84 -6.84
C LEU A 21 10.01 9.15 -6.91
N VAL A 22 8.94 9.94 -6.81
CA VAL A 22 7.55 9.44 -6.73
C VAL A 22 7.11 8.70 -8.00
N GLU A 23 7.51 9.19 -9.17
CA GLU A 23 7.10 8.57 -10.45
C GLU A 23 7.71 7.19 -10.66
N VAL A 24 8.97 7.02 -10.28
CA VAL A 24 9.68 5.73 -10.36
C VAL A 24 9.01 4.72 -9.42
N ALA A 25 8.69 5.13 -8.19
CA ALA A 25 7.96 4.29 -7.26
C ALA A 25 6.60 3.82 -7.81
N ARG A 26 5.85 4.70 -8.51
CA ARG A 26 4.59 4.30 -9.17
C ARG A 26 4.83 3.25 -10.26
N LYS A 27 5.88 3.40 -11.07
CA LYS A 27 6.23 2.45 -12.13
C LYS A 27 6.58 1.08 -11.53
N GLU A 28 7.39 1.05 -10.48
CA GLU A 28 7.78 -0.18 -9.77
C GLU A 28 6.56 -0.95 -9.23
N ILE A 29 5.63 -0.25 -8.55
CA ILE A 29 4.40 -0.87 -8.05
C ILE A 29 3.53 -1.41 -9.20
N LYS A 30 3.38 -0.64 -10.29
CA LYS A 30 2.62 -1.10 -11.46
C LYS A 30 3.23 -2.37 -12.06
N THR A 31 4.56 -2.45 -12.14
CA THR A 31 5.30 -3.64 -12.59
C THR A 31 5.04 -4.82 -11.65
N GLY A 32 5.13 -4.61 -10.34
CA GLY A 32 4.82 -5.64 -9.34
C GLY A 32 3.38 -6.16 -9.42
N LEU A 33 2.40 -5.26 -9.61
CA LEU A 33 1.00 -5.63 -9.78
C LEU A 33 0.75 -6.40 -11.09
N LYS A 34 1.37 -6.00 -12.20
CA LYS A 34 1.31 -6.73 -13.47
C LYS A 34 1.88 -8.14 -13.32
N LEU A 35 3.02 -8.27 -12.62
CA LEU A 35 3.66 -9.56 -12.36
C LEU A 35 2.77 -10.48 -11.52
N LEU A 36 2.17 -9.96 -10.44
CA LEU A 36 1.23 -10.72 -9.60
C LEU A 36 -0.02 -11.16 -10.37
N ARG A 37 -0.56 -10.29 -11.24
CA ARG A 37 -1.71 -10.61 -12.11
C ARG A 37 -1.38 -11.73 -13.09
N LYS A 38 -0.23 -11.63 -13.78
CA LYS A 38 0.24 -12.67 -14.71
C LYS A 38 0.42 -14.02 -14.00
N ALA A 39 0.99 -14.01 -12.80
CA ALA A 39 1.18 -15.22 -12.01
C ALA A 39 -0.09 -15.74 -11.33
N ARG A 40 -1.24 -15.08 -11.49
CA ARG A 40 -2.50 -15.33 -10.74
C ARG A 40 -2.27 -15.50 -9.23
N ALA A 41 -1.26 -14.81 -8.70
CA ALA A 41 -0.81 -14.97 -7.33
C ALA A 41 -1.57 -14.02 -6.41
N ARG A 42 -1.80 -14.49 -5.18
CA ARG A 42 -2.40 -13.68 -4.13
C ARG A 42 -1.52 -12.45 -3.85
N LYS A 43 -2.07 -11.24 -3.94
CA LYS A 43 -1.36 -10.00 -3.57
C LYS A 43 -0.79 -10.12 -2.14
N PRO A 44 0.51 -9.83 -1.91
CA PRO A 44 1.08 -9.78 -0.56
C PRO A 44 0.35 -8.76 0.34
N LEU A 45 0.46 -8.93 1.66
CA LEU A 45 -0.14 -8.02 2.64
C LEU A 45 0.29 -6.56 2.44
N ALA A 46 1.56 -6.33 2.08
CA ALA A 46 2.10 -5.00 1.77
C ALA A 46 1.29 -4.29 0.67
N TYR A 47 1.09 -4.96 -0.47
CA TYR A 47 0.30 -4.44 -1.58
C TYR A 47 -1.17 -4.23 -1.26
N ARG A 48 -1.74 -5.00 -0.32
CA ARG A 48 -3.17 -4.88 0.05
C ARG A 48 -3.45 -3.75 1.03
N ARG A 49 -2.47 -3.36 1.84
CA ARG A 49 -2.65 -2.41 2.95
C ARG A 49 -1.95 -1.07 2.74
N TYR A 50 -0.89 -1.05 1.94
CA TYR A 50 -0.01 0.11 1.82
C TYR A 50 0.17 0.56 0.37
N VAL A 51 -0.74 0.21 -0.53
CA VAL A 51 -0.73 0.70 -1.90
C VAL A 51 -2.08 1.32 -2.22
N CYS A 52 -2.06 2.52 -2.79
CA CYS A 52 -3.28 3.15 -3.25
C CYS A 52 -3.81 2.42 -4.49
N GLU A 53 -5.11 2.10 -4.49
CA GLU A 53 -5.76 1.42 -5.62
C GLU A 53 -5.90 2.32 -6.86
N ASN A 54 -5.94 3.64 -6.66
CA ASN A 54 -6.04 4.62 -7.75
C ASN A 54 -4.66 4.99 -8.32
N CYS A 55 -3.83 5.70 -7.55
CA CYS A 55 -2.56 6.21 -8.05
C CYS A 55 -1.40 5.20 -8.03
N SER A 56 -1.58 4.01 -7.46
CA SER A 56 -0.54 2.98 -7.29
C SER A 56 0.70 3.46 -6.52
N ILE A 57 0.56 4.48 -5.67
CA ILE A 57 1.64 4.97 -4.82
C ILE A 57 1.72 4.13 -3.54
N PRO A 58 2.95 3.78 -3.09
CA PRO A 58 3.17 3.27 -1.73
C PRO A 58 2.73 4.29 -0.68
N LEU A 59 1.78 3.89 0.15
CA LEU A 59 1.25 4.67 1.27
C LEU A 59 2.19 4.52 2.47
N ILE A 60 3.06 5.51 2.64
CA ILE A 60 3.95 5.61 3.79
C ILE A 60 3.33 6.63 4.76
N PRO A 61 3.02 6.22 6.00
CA PRO A 61 2.48 7.14 6.99
C PRO A 61 3.47 8.28 7.25
N GLY A 62 2.98 9.52 7.21
CA GLY A 62 3.79 10.73 7.44
C GLY A 62 4.38 11.35 6.16
N LEU A 63 4.53 10.60 5.07
CA LEU A 63 5.04 11.11 3.78
C LEU A 63 3.92 11.24 2.75
N THR A 64 3.31 10.12 2.38
CA THR A 64 2.32 10.05 1.28
C THR A 64 0.92 9.68 1.75
N ALA A 65 0.80 9.24 3.00
CA ALA A 65 -0.45 8.79 3.59
C ALA A 65 -0.71 9.43 4.94
N ARG A 66 -1.98 9.82 5.15
CA ARG A 66 -2.53 10.20 6.45
C ARG A 66 -3.28 8.99 7.03
N VAL A 67 -2.87 8.56 8.22
CA VAL A 67 -3.53 7.45 8.92
C VAL A 67 -4.38 8.02 10.04
N ARG A 68 -5.67 7.65 10.07
CA ARG A 68 -6.60 7.96 11.16
C ARG A 68 -7.11 6.65 11.74
N ILE A 69 -7.07 6.55 13.06
CA ILE A 69 -7.56 5.38 13.79
C ILE A 69 -8.86 5.80 14.48
N ARG A 70 -9.94 5.09 14.20
CA ARG A 70 -11.23 5.25 14.88
C ARG A 70 -11.54 3.95 15.60
N SER A 71 -11.53 3.99 16.93
CA SER A 71 -11.94 2.86 17.75
C SER A 71 -13.43 2.96 18.07
N ASN A 72 -14.13 1.84 17.93
CA ASN A 72 -15.45 1.64 18.52
C ASN A 72 -15.38 0.39 19.43
N ARG A 73 -16.40 0.16 20.29
CA ARG A 73 -16.42 -0.95 21.27
C ARG A 73 -16.12 -2.31 20.63
N LYS A 74 -16.60 -2.55 19.39
CA LYS A 74 -16.48 -3.84 18.68
C LYS A 74 -15.27 -3.94 17.72
N GLN A 75 -14.75 -2.83 17.20
CA GLN A 75 -13.71 -2.86 16.15
C GLN A 75 -12.90 -1.57 16.07
N VAL A 76 -11.66 -1.68 15.62
CA VAL A 76 -10.79 -0.54 15.32
C VAL A 76 -10.77 -0.34 13.81
N ILE A 77 -11.22 0.79 13.31
CA ILE A 77 -11.22 1.11 11.88
C ILE A 77 -9.99 1.98 11.59
N ILE A 78 -9.08 1.44 10.79
CA ILE A 78 -7.92 2.18 10.28
C ILE A 78 -8.31 2.80 8.94
N THR A 79 -8.26 4.11 8.85
CA THR A 79 -8.51 4.88 7.64
C THR A 79 -7.19 5.42 7.12
N LEU A 80 -6.73 4.92 5.97
CA LEU A 80 -5.59 5.47 5.24
C LEU A 80 -6.11 6.39 4.13
N THR A 81 -5.71 7.66 4.16
CA THR A 81 -6.00 8.63 3.10
C THR A 81 -4.71 8.91 2.34
N CYS A 82 -4.76 8.78 1.02
CA CYS A 82 -3.64 9.17 0.15
C CYS A 82 -3.61 10.70 0.02
N LEU A 83 -2.49 11.32 0.35
CA LEU A 83 -2.31 12.78 0.23
C LEU A 83 -2.15 13.24 -1.23
N GLN A 84 -1.82 12.32 -2.13
CA GLN A 84 -1.55 12.63 -3.55
C GLN A 84 -2.81 12.61 -4.42
N CYS A 85 -3.80 11.76 -4.10
CA CYS A 85 -5.02 11.61 -4.93
C CYS A 85 -6.32 11.68 -4.13
N GLY A 86 -6.25 11.84 -2.81
CA GLY A 86 -7.43 11.88 -1.93
C GLY A 86 -8.11 10.53 -1.69
N TRP A 87 -7.66 9.43 -2.31
CA TRP A 87 -8.28 8.12 -2.13
C TRP A 87 -8.25 7.67 -0.66
N VAL A 88 -9.40 7.23 -0.16
CA VAL A 88 -9.57 6.79 1.24
C VAL A 88 -9.80 5.28 1.28
N MET A 89 -8.87 4.57 1.92
CA MET A 89 -8.99 3.15 2.21
C MET A 89 -9.34 2.94 3.67
N ARG A 90 -10.42 2.20 3.93
CA ARG A 90 -10.85 1.82 5.29
C ARG A 90 -10.62 0.33 5.49
N LYS A 91 -9.94 -0.04 6.58
CA LYS A 91 -9.71 -1.43 6.97
C LYS A 91 -10.16 -1.64 8.42
N PRO A 92 -11.19 -2.48 8.66
CA PRO A 92 -11.55 -2.87 10.01
C PRO A 92 -10.53 -3.86 10.56
N CYS A 93 -10.00 -3.57 11.73
CA CYS A 93 -9.20 -4.44 12.56
C CYS A 93 -10.10 -4.96 13.69
N ARG A 94 -10.35 -6.28 13.69
CA ARG A 94 -10.98 -6.93 14.83
C ARG A 94 -9.99 -6.89 15.99
N LYS A 95 -10.46 -6.49 17.18
CA LYS A 95 -9.68 -6.68 18.41
C LYS A 95 -9.49 -8.20 18.58
N LYS A 96 -8.25 -8.65 18.78
CA LYS A 96 -8.03 -9.98 19.32
C LYS A 96 -8.57 -9.97 20.76
N LYS A 97 -9.38 -10.98 21.10
CA LYS A 97 -9.81 -11.22 22.48
C LYS A 97 -8.58 -11.58 23.31
#